data_AF-A0A951W4I2-F1
#
_entry.id   AF-A0A951W4I2-F1
#
_cell.length_a   1.000
_cell.length_b   1.000
_cell.length_c   1.000
_cell.angle_alpha   90.00
_cell.angle_beta   90.00
_cell.angle_gamma   90.00
#
_symmetry.space_group_name_H-M   'P 1'
#
loop_
_entity.id
_entity.type
_entity.pdbx_description
1 polymer ?
#
loop_
_entity_poly.entity_id
_entity_poly.type
_entity_poly.pdbx_seq_one_letter_code
_entity_poly.pdbx_strand_id
1 'polypeptide(L)'
;MTRPLSTPEPTATVREKLQWQEYQDLRSRENGTDWECLREGANAALDESPPNWDAYRAAILVAKVVPFNEEYAKSGMVRVCRRALQGPRGEKMSDAQGRAVTDTLEFLGGCYGDDSAKLLRECVRLEFWGDAPMRSRITGTETEKSLIMVRTTAIRQLGRLGDKGLPFLMELQKEYPYTMPVTVPSSEYRFEMGAGHIIKRCIDEIKSRPTM
;
A
#
# COMPACT_ATOMS: atom_id res chain seq x y z
N MET A 1 -23.48 -17.77 37.38
CA MET A 1 -23.50 -16.77 36.28
C MET A 1 -23.29 -17.51 34.97
N THR A 2 -24.36 -17.75 34.22
CA THR A 2 -24.40 -18.50 32.96
C THR A 2 -24.14 -17.54 31.80
N ARG A 3 -23.21 -17.90 30.89
CA ARG A 3 -22.96 -17.19 29.63
C ARG A 3 -24.24 -17.18 28.77
N PRO A 4 -24.53 -16.11 28.00
CA PRO A 4 -25.59 -16.16 27.01
C PRO A 4 -25.23 -17.15 25.90
N LEU A 5 -26.22 -17.93 25.47
CA LEU A 5 -26.17 -18.80 24.30
C LEU A 5 -25.88 -17.97 23.06
N SER A 6 -24.78 -18.28 22.37
CA SER A 6 -24.44 -17.70 21.07
C SER A 6 -25.60 -17.95 20.09
N THR A 7 -26.14 -16.88 19.52
CA THR A 7 -27.03 -16.98 18.36
C THR A 7 -26.30 -17.71 17.23
N PRO A 8 -26.91 -18.73 16.59
CA PRO A 8 -26.32 -19.36 15.42
C PRO A 8 -26.11 -18.30 14.34
N GLU A 9 -24.91 -18.20 13.79
CA GLU A 9 -24.67 -17.35 12.62
C GLU A 9 -25.60 -17.80 11.48
N PRO A 10 -26.19 -16.86 10.72
CA PRO A 10 -27.09 -17.21 9.62
C PRO A 10 -26.34 -18.11 8.63
N THR A 11 -26.75 -19.37 8.56
CA THR A 11 -26.15 -20.31 7.62
C THR A 11 -26.74 -20.02 6.26
N ALA A 12 -25.92 -19.59 5.30
CA ALA A 12 -26.37 -19.26 3.96
C ALA A 12 -27.24 -20.38 3.37
N THR A 13 -28.43 -20.03 2.93
CA THR A 13 -29.41 -20.92 2.33
C THR A 13 -28.85 -21.52 1.03
N VAL A 14 -29.41 -22.65 0.60
CA VAL A 14 -29.03 -23.30 -0.66
C VAL A 14 -29.19 -22.35 -1.85
N ARG A 15 -30.20 -21.47 -1.80
CA ARG A 15 -30.46 -20.46 -2.83
C ARG A 15 -29.37 -19.37 -2.85
N GLU A 16 -28.94 -18.89 -1.69
CA GLU A 16 -27.85 -17.90 -1.59
C GLU A 16 -26.52 -18.50 -2.04
N LYS A 17 -26.26 -19.78 -1.73
CA LYS A 17 -25.08 -20.49 -2.22
C LYS A 17 -25.09 -20.63 -3.74
N LEU A 18 -26.23 -20.99 -4.33
CA LEU A 18 -26.39 -21.09 -5.78
C LEU A 18 -26.24 -19.74 -6.48
N GLN A 19 -26.82 -18.66 -5.93
CA GLN A 19 -26.65 -17.31 -6.46
C GLN A 19 -25.19 -16.84 -6.40
N TRP A 20 -24.48 -17.17 -5.32
CA TRP A 20 -23.05 -16.87 -5.19
C TRP A 20 -22.22 -17.65 -6.20
N GLN A 21 -22.58 -18.91 -6.45
CA GLN A 21 -21.89 -19.77 -7.40
C GLN A 21 -22.16 -19.36 -8.85
N GLU A 22 -23.40 -18.98 -9.18
CA GLU A 22 -23.76 -18.38 -10.48
C GLU A 22 -23.04 -17.04 -10.71
N TYR A 23 -22.93 -16.20 -9.68
CA TYR A 23 -22.14 -14.97 -9.74
C TYR A 23 -20.66 -15.25 -9.98
N GLN A 24 -20.07 -16.23 -9.30
CA GLN A 24 -18.67 -16.64 -9.55
C GLN A 24 -18.48 -17.24 -10.95
N ASP A 25 -19.42 -18.05 -11.43
CA ASP A 25 -19.37 -18.67 -12.75
C ASP A 25 -19.54 -17.63 -13.88
N LEU A 26 -20.45 -16.67 -13.73
CA LEU A 26 -20.57 -15.51 -14.63
C LEU A 26 -19.28 -14.68 -14.65
N ARG A 27 -18.72 -14.39 -13.47
CA ARG A 27 -17.47 -13.61 -13.33
C ARG A 27 -16.24 -14.33 -13.88
N SER A 28 -16.17 -15.65 -13.73
CA SER A 28 -15.07 -16.47 -14.26
C SER A 28 -15.08 -16.54 -15.80
N ARG A 29 -16.26 -16.35 -16.42
CA ARG A 29 -16.44 -16.38 -17.88
C ARG A 29 -16.15 -15.04 -18.56
N GLU A 30 -16.08 -13.94 -17.81
CA GLU A 30 -15.84 -12.59 -18.34
C GLU A 30 -14.37 -12.12 -18.28
N ASN A 31 -13.42 -12.92 -17.77
CA ASN A 31 -11.98 -12.59 -17.72
C ASN A 31 -11.60 -11.26 -17.02
N GLY A 32 -12.51 -10.62 -16.29
CA GLY A 32 -12.26 -9.35 -15.61
C GLY A 32 -12.42 -9.50 -14.11
N THR A 33 -11.40 -9.08 -13.36
CA THR A 33 -11.68 -8.53 -12.03
C THR A 33 -12.54 -7.31 -12.24
N ASP A 34 -13.66 -7.23 -11.53
CA ASP A 34 -14.46 -6.00 -11.52
C ASP A 34 -13.74 -4.93 -10.69
N TRP A 35 -12.77 -4.33 -11.37
CA TRP A 35 -11.98 -3.23 -10.89
C TRP A 35 -12.86 -2.04 -10.48
N GLU A 36 -14.03 -1.88 -11.10
CA GLU A 36 -15.00 -0.86 -10.73
C GLU A 36 -15.63 -1.16 -9.37
N CYS A 37 -16.13 -2.38 -9.13
CA CYS A 37 -16.63 -2.78 -7.82
C CYS A 37 -15.56 -2.69 -6.72
N LEU A 38 -14.32 -3.12 -6.98
CA LEU A 38 -13.23 -2.99 -6.01
C LEU A 38 -12.90 -1.53 -5.71
N ARG A 39 -12.85 -0.69 -6.75
CA ARG A 39 -12.62 0.76 -6.61
C ARG A 39 -13.74 1.43 -5.84
N GLU A 40 -15.00 1.13 -6.15
CA GLU A 40 -16.17 1.71 -5.50
C GLU A 40 -16.27 1.27 -4.04
N GLY A 41 -16.09 -0.02 -3.75
CA GLY A 41 -16.07 -0.54 -2.39
C GLY A 41 -14.94 0.06 -1.55
N ALA A 42 -13.74 0.21 -2.14
CA ALA A 42 -12.62 0.86 -1.47
C ALA A 42 -12.87 2.35 -1.22
N ASN A 43 -13.49 3.07 -2.15
CA ASN A 43 -13.87 4.48 -1.94
C ASN A 43 -14.95 4.62 -0.88
N ALA A 44 -16.02 3.82 -0.96
CA ALA A 44 -17.11 3.82 0.01
C ALA A 44 -16.57 3.61 1.44
N ALA A 45 -15.65 2.66 1.62
CA ALA A 45 -14.97 2.44 2.90
C ALA A 45 -14.17 3.66 3.39
N LEU A 46 -13.54 4.42 2.47
CA LEU A 46 -12.82 5.66 2.79
C LEU A 46 -13.74 6.86 3.03
N ASP A 47 -14.98 6.81 2.55
CA ASP A 47 -16.01 7.85 2.72
C ASP A 47 -16.77 7.73 4.06
N GLU A 48 -16.66 6.59 4.76
CA GLU A 48 -17.20 6.42 6.11
C GLU A 48 -16.55 7.38 7.13
N SER A 49 -17.28 7.71 8.21
CA SER A 49 -16.80 8.60 9.27
C SER A 49 -16.88 7.93 10.64
N PRO A 50 -15.75 7.44 11.21
CA PRO A 50 -14.41 7.41 10.63
C PRO A 50 -14.26 6.39 9.49
N PRO A 51 -13.22 6.48 8.63
CA PRO A 51 -12.99 5.53 7.54
C PRO A 51 -12.92 4.08 8.01
N ASN A 52 -13.54 3.18 7.24
CA ASN A 52 -13.56 1.75 7.48
C ASN A 52 -12.32 1.08 6.87
N TRP A 53 -11.22 1.13 7.61
CA TRP A 53 -9.92 0.62 7.16
C TRP A 53 -9.90 -0.89 6.90
N ASP A 54 -10.74 -1.68 7.59
CA ASP A 54 -10.81 -3.12 7.37
C ASP A 54 -11.51 -3.45 6.04
N ALA A 55 -12.61 -2.75 5.72
CA ALA A 55 -13.29 -2.89 4.43
C ALA A 55 -12.39 -2.42 3.26
N TYR A 56 -11.72 -1.27 3.42
CA TYR A 56 -10.73 -0.80 2.44
C TYR A 56 -9.61 -1.83 2.24
N ARG A 57 -9.05 -2.38 3.33
CA ARG A 57 -7.99 -3.38 3.28
C ARG A 57 -8.44 -4.65 2.57
N ALA A 58 -9.67 -5.11 2.80
CA ALA A 58 -10.23 -6.26 2.10
C ALA A 58 -10.25 -6.04 0.58
N ALA A 59 -10.68 -4.86 0.12
CA ALA A 59 -10.66 -4.53 -1.31
C ALA A 59 -9.25 -4.53 -1.90
N ILE A 60 -8.25 -4.01 -1.18
CA ILE A 60 -6.84 -4.04 -1.60
C ILE A 60 -6.28 -5.47 -1.67
N LEU A 61 -6.61 -6.33 -0.70
CA LEU A 61 -6.15 -7.72 -0.70
C LEU A 61 -6.76 -8.51 -1.86
N VAL A 62 -8.03 -8.28 -2.19
CA VAL A 62 -8.67 -8.89 -3.37
C VAL A 62 -8.04 -8.34 -4.65
N ALA A 63 -7.78 -7.04 -4.75
CA ALA A 63 -7.09 -6.45 -5.89
C ALA A 63 -5.69 -7.04 -6.12
N LYS A 64 -4.96 -7.36 -5.05
CA LYS A 64 -3.58 -7.88 -5.10
C LYS A 64 -3.46 -9.30 -5.64
N VAL A 65 -4.50 -10.13 -5.54
CA VAL A 65 -4.46 -11.51 -6.07
C VAL A 65 -4.76 -11.57 -7.58
N VAL A 66 -5.11 -10.43 -8.18
CA VAL A 66 -5.43 -10.33 -9.60
C VAL A 66 -4.14 -10.11 -10.38
N PRO A 67 -3.86 -10.93 -11.41
CA PRO A 67 -2.73 -10.69 -12.30
C PRO A 67 -2.79 -9.29 -12.90
N PHE A 68 -1.65 -8.61 -12.96
CA PHE A 68 -1.57 -7.32 -13.65
C PHE A 68 -2.02 -7.50 -15.12
N ASN A 69 -2.99 -6.69 -15.55
CA ASN A 69 -3.50 -6.66 -16.90
C ASN A 69 -3.74 -5.20 -17.34
N GLU A 70 -4.07 -4.97 -18.62
CA GLU A 70 -4.38 -3.63 -19.12
C GLU A 70 -5.57 -2.98 -18.40
N GLU A 71 -6.49 -3.80 -17.86
CA GLU A 71 -7.65 -3.32 -17.11
C GLU A 71 -7.22 -2.69 -15.78
N TYR A 72 -6.20 -3.23 -15.11
CA TYR A 72 -5.61 -2.58 -13.94
C TYR A 72 -5.14 -1.17 -14.26
N ALA A 73 -4.44 -0.97 -15.39
CA ALA A 73 -3.96 0.37 -15.77
C ALA A 73 -5.11 1.36 -15.95
N LYS A 74 -6.30 0.87 -16.35
CA LYS A 74 -7.53 1.65 -16.54
C LYS A 74 -8.44 1.68 -15.29
N SER A 75 -8.17 0.83 -14.30
CA SER A 75 -9.03 0.64 -13.11
C SER A 75 -9.24 1.90 -12.28
N GLY A 76 -8.24 2.78 -12.25
CA GLY A 76 -8.20 3.92 -11.33
C GLY A 76 -7.83 3.55 -9.89
N MET A 77 -7.45 2.30 -9.61
CA MET A 77 -7.07 1.84 -8.26
C MET A 77 -5.92 2.66 -7.66
N VAL A 78 -4.95 3.10 -8.46
CA VAL A 78 -3.85 3.96 -7.99
C VAL A 78 -4.37 5.26 -7.36
N ARG A 79 -5.46 5.84 -7.87
CA ARG A 79 -6.07 7.05 -7.30
C ARG A 79 -6.69 6.76 -5.93
N VAL A 80 -7.32 5.61 -5.77
CA VAL A 80 -7.87 5.16 -4.48
C VAL A 80 -6.74 4.90 -3.48
N CYS A 81 -5.67 4.24 -3.90
CA CYS A 81 -4.49 4.04 -3.06
C CYS A 81 -3.88 5.36 -2.59
N ARG A 82 -3.74 6.34 -3.50
CA ARG A 82 -3.27 7.69 -3.14
C ARG A 82 -4.17 8.32 -2.08
N ARG A 83 -5.49 8.28 -2.27
CA ARG A 83 -6.47 8.82 -1.32
C ARG A 83 -6.32 8.16 0.07
N ALA A 84 -6.17 6.85 0.13
CA ALA A 84 -5.96 6.14 1.39
C ALA A 84 -4.64 6.51 2.07
N LEU A 85 -3.56 6.61 1.29
CA LEU A 85 -2.23 6.91 1.80
C LEU A 85 -2.11 8.36 2.33
N GLN A 86 -2.80 9.30 1.69
CA GLN A 86 -2.86 10.72 2.08
C GLN A 86 -3.99 11.03 3.07
N GLY A 87 -4.88 10.07 3.35
CA GLY A 87 -6.03 10.26 4.21
C GLY A 87 -5.67 10.73 5.63
N PRO A 88 -6.62 11.32 6.36
CA PRO A 88 -6.38 11.92 7.67
C PRO A 88 -5.77 10.90 8.63
N ARG A 89 -4.72 11.32 9.33
CA ARG A 89 -4.03 10.53 10.35
C ARG A 89 -4.23 11.18 11.69
N GLY A 90 -4.68 10.38 12.65
CA GLY A 90 -4.55 10.75 14.06
C GLY A 90 -3.09 10.86 14.46
N GLU A 91 -2.81 11.33 15.68
CA GLU A 91 -1.46 11.38 16.24
C GLU A 91 -0.75 10.01 16.19
N LYS A 92 -1.54 8.94 16.33
CA LYS A 92 -1.15 7.53 16.10
C LYS A 92 -2.06 6.92 15.05
N MET A 93 -1.49 6.10 14.16
CA MET A 93 -2.28 5.24 13.28
C MET A 93 -2.90 4.11 14.10
N SER A 94 -4.16 3.79 13.84
CA SER A 94 -4.75 2.55 14.35
C SER A 94 -4.09 1.34 13.69
N ASP A 95 -4.15 0.18 14.34
CA ASP A 95 -3.64 -1.07 13.78
C ASP A 95 -4.27 -1.39 12.40
N ALA A 96 -5.58 -1.13 12.26
CA ALA A 96 -6.29 -1.34 11.00
C ALA A 96 -5.76 -0.42 9.89
N GLN A 97 -5.57 0.87 10.18
CA GLN A 97 -5.00 1.84 9.24
C GLN A 97 -3.56 1.49 8.87
N GLY A 98 -2.73 1.12 9.85
CA GLY A 98 -1.33 0.73 9.62
C GLY A 98 -1.19 -0.50 8.71
N ARG A 99 -2.03 -1.52 8.93
CA ARG A 99 -2.11 -2.71 8.05
C ARG A 99 -2.58 -2.34 6.65
N ALA A 100 -3.65 -1.55 6.54
CA ALA A 100 -4.17 -1.08 5.27
C ALA A 100 -3.12 -0.31 4.44
N VAL A 101 -2.36 0.60 5.07
CA VAL A 101 -1.28 1.35 4.43
C VAL A 101 -0.17 0.42 3.94
N THR A 102 0.23 -0.54 4.77
CA THR A 102 1.29 -1.51 4.39
C THR A 102 0.84 -2.36 3.20
N ASP A 103 -0.37 -2.92 3.25
CA ASP A 103 -0.94 -3.72 2.15
C ASP A 103 -1.12 -2.90 0.88
N THR A 104 -1.45 -1.61 0.99
CA THR A 104 -1.53 -0.68 -0.14
C THR A 104 -0.18 -0.50 -0.83
N LEU A 105 0.90 -0.30 -0.06
CA LEU A 105 2.25 -0.20 -0.63
C LEU A 105 2.66 -1.50 -1.33
N GLU A 106 2.38 -2.64 -0.72
CA GLU A 106 2.67 -3.94 -1.34
C GLU A 106 1.86 -4.19 -2.61
N PHE A 107 0.60 -3.80 -2.63
CA PHE A 107 -0.24 -3.85 -3.82
C PHE A 107 0.38 -3.01 -4.95
N LEU A 108 0.78 -1.77 -4.68
CA LEU A 108 1.44 -0.91 -5.66
C LEU A 108 2.76 -1.51 -6.18
N GLY A 109 3.51 -2.22 -5.33
CA GLY A 109 4.76 -2.90 -5.72
C GLY A 109 4.55 -4.19 -6.54
N GLY A 110 3.37 -4.80 -6.45
CA GLY A 110 2.97 -5.93 -7.30
C GLY A 110 2.35 -5.50 -8.63
N CYS A 111 1.92 -4.24 -8.72
CA CYS A 111 1.34 -3.67 -9.91
C CYS A 111 2.43 -3.00 -10.75
N TYR A 112 2.91 -3.68 -11.80
CA TYR A 112 3.96 -3.22 -12.72
C TYR A 112 3.55 -2.02 -13.61
N GLY A 113 2.84 -1.03 -13.06
CA GLY A 113 2.39 0.20 -13.73
C GLY A 113 3.24 1.41 -13.37
N ASP A 114 3.39 2.33 -14.32
CA ASP A 114 4.21 3.54 -14.16
C ASP A 114 3.63 4.47 -13.08
N ASP A 115 2.31 4.54 -12.99
CA ASP A 115 1.63 5.34 -11.97
C ASP A 115 1.80 4.77 -10.56
N SER A 116 1.97 3.44 -10.44
CA SER A 116 2.31 2.80 -9.17
C SER A 116 3.73 3.14 -8.75
N ALA A 117 4.69 3.13 -9.69
CA ALA A 117 6.06 3.56 -9.45
C ALA A 117 6.14 5.04 -9.02
N LYS A 118 5.42 5.93 -9.72
CA LYS A 118 5.33 7.36 -9.35
C LYS A 118 4.77 7.55 -7.95
N LEU A 119 3.67 6.88 -7.62
CA LEU A 119 3.05 6.98 -6.30
C LEU A 119 3.99 6.46 -5.19
N LEU A 120 4.65 5.33 -5.41
CA LEU A 120 5.63 4.80 -4.45
C LEU A 120 6.83 5.74 -4.26
N ARG A 121 7.29 6.40 -5.34
CA ARG A 121 8.34 7.43 -5.25
C ARG A 121 7.93 8.61 -4.39
N GLU A 122 6.68 9.06 -4.51
CA GLU A 122 6.15 10.14 -3.67
C GLU A 122 6.06 9.72 -2.19
N CYS A 123 5.68 8.47 -1.91
CA CYS A 123 5.61 7.91 -0.55
C CYS A 123 6.94 7.95 0.22
N VAL A 124 8.08 8.09 -0.46
CA VAL A 124 9.39 8.24 0.17
C VAL A 124 9.58 9.62 0.83
N ARG A 125 8.81 10.63 0.41
CA ARG A 125 8.90 12.00 0.93
C ARG A 125 8.01 12.18 2.16
N LEU A 126 8.45 13.01 3.11
CA LEU A 126 7.67 13.31 4.32
C LEU A 126 6.42 14.12 3.97
N GLU A 127 6.51 14.97 2.96
CA GLU A 127 5.46 15.86 2.47
C GLU A 127 4.26 15.12 1.88
N PHE A 128 4.43 13.85 1.52
CA PHE A 128 3.35 13.04 0.98
C PHE A 128 2.33 12.62 2.04
N TRP A 129 2.75 12.51 3.30
CA TRP A 129 1.93 11.90 4.35
C TRP A 129 1.10 12.94 5.11
N GLY A 130 -0.19 13.06 4.74
CA GLY A 130 -1.23 13.84 5.45
C GLY A 130 -1.45 15.28 4.92
N ASP A 131 -2.56 15.92 5.35
CA ASP A 131 -3.01 17.25 4.89
C ASP A 131 -2.15 18.44 5.37
N ALA A 132 -1.16 18.19 6.23
CA ALA A 132 -0.07 19.10 6.51
C ALA A 132 1.22 18.27 6.42
N PRO A 133 2.26 18.70 5.68
CA PRO A 133 3.48 17.92 5.55
C PRO A 133 3.98 17.61 6.95
N MET A 134 4.08 16.33 7.30
CA MET A 134 4.40 15.90 8.68
C MET A 134 5.71 16.49 9.21
N ARG A 135 6.56 17.02 8.32
CA ARG A 135 7.74 17.83 8.61
C ARG A 135 7.45 19.06 9.50
N SER A 136 6.23 19.62 9.47
CA SER A 136 5.85 20.77 10.31
C SER A 136 5.19 20.38 11.64
N ARG A 137 5.06 19.08 11.94
CA ARG A 137 4.47 18.58 13.17
C ARG A 137 5.54 17.97 14.06
N ILE A 138 5.59 18.37 15.33
CA ILE A 138 6.33 17.60 16.34
C ILE A 138 5.56 16.28 16.49
N THR A 139 6.12 15.20 15.99
CA THR A 139 5.52 13.87 16.09
C THR A 139 6.19 13.09 17.23
N GLY A 140 5.43 12.25 17.94
CA GLY A 140 6.02 11.37 18.95
C GLY A 140 6.93 10.32 18.30
N THR A 141 7.88 9.76 19.07
CA THR A 141 8.89 8.80 18.59
C THR A 141 8.31 7.58 17.88
N GLU A 142 7.12 7.12 18.27
CA GLU A 142 6.44 5.98 17.63
C GLU A 142 5.88 6.33 16.25
N THR A 143 5.42 7.57 16.06
CA THR A 143 4.96 8.08 14.77
C THR A 143 6.14 8.25 13.81
N GLU A 144 7.28 8.75 14.29
CA GLU A 144 8.52 8.84 13.50
C GLU A 144 9.00 7.44 13.05
N LYS A 145 9.01 6.45 13.94
CA LYS A 145 9.34 5.06 13.59
C LYS A 145 8.39 4.49 12.53
N SER A 146 7.09 4.75 12.68
CA SER A 146 6.07 4.32 11.73
C SER A 146 6.30 4.95 10.34
N LEU A 147 6.66 6.23 10.30
CA LEU A 147 6.99 6.95 9.07
C LEU A 147 8.25 6.40 8.39
N ILE A 148 9.31 6.14 9.16
CA ILE A 148 10.52 5.50 8.65
C ILE A 148 10.16 4.15 8.03
N MET A 149 9.35 3.34 8.71
CA MET A 149 8.93 2.03 8.23
C MET A 149 8.14 2.10 6.92
N VAL A 150 7.11 2.94 6.81
CA VAL A 150 6.31 3.04 5.57
C VAL A 150 7.13 3.61 4.40
N ARG A 151 8.04 4.56 4.65
CA ARG A 151 8.95 5.10 3.62
C ARG A 151 9.96 4.05 3.15
N THR A 152 10.51 3.27 4.08
CA THR A 152 11.40 2.14 3.75
C THR A 152 10.65 1.07 2.97
N THR A 153 9.39 0.77 3.33
CA THR A 153 8.54 -0.14 2.55
C THR A 153 8.35 0.38 1.14
N ALA A 154 8.06 1.67 0.94
CA ALA A 154 7.92 2.24 -0.40
C ALA A 154 9.16 2.05 -1.28
N ILE A 155 10.38 2.24 -0.73
CA ILE A 155 11.64 1.94 -1.46
C ILE A 155 11.72 0.46 -1.86
N ARG A 156 11.40 -0.46 -0.96
CA ARG A 156 11.42 -1.90 -1.27
C ARG A 156 10.42 -2.28 -2.36
N GLN A 157 9.23 -1.66 -2.34
CA GLN A 157 8.21 -1.89 -3.35
C GLN A 157 8.62 -1.28 -4.71
N LEU A 158 9.32 -0.14 -4.75
CA LEU A 158 9.98 0.34 -5.98
C LEU A 158 10.97 -0.69 -6.51
N GLY A 159 11.77 -1.30 -5.64
CA GLY A 159 12.71 -2.38 -6.03
C GLY A 159 12.01 -3.59 -6.68
N ARG A 160 10.80 -3.92 -6.23
CA ARG A 160 10.01 -5.03 -6.79
C ARG A 160 9.51 -4.76 -8.21
N LEU A 161 9.28 -3.49 -8.56
CA LEU A 161 8.85 -3.09 -9.90
C LEU A 161 9.93 -3.23 -10.98
N GLY A 162 11.16 -3.62 -10.62
CA GLY A 162 12.23 -3.89 -11.58
C GLY A 162 12.56 -2.67 -12.42
N ASP A 163 12.57 -2.83 -13.75
CA ASP A 163 12.93 -1.79 -14.71
C ASP A 163 12.06 -0.53 -14.58
N LYS A 164 10.80 -0.67 -14.17
CA LYS A 164 9.91 0.49 -13.95
C LYS A 164 10.23 1.26 -12.68
N GLY A 165 10.75 0.58 -11.65
CA GLY A 165 11.20 1.20 -10.41
C GLY A 165 12.60 1.80 -10.50
N LEU A 166 13.44 1.26 -11.38
CA LEU A 166 14.86 1.60 -11.47
C LEU A 166 15.13 3.11 -11.70
N PRO A 167 14.46 3.82 -12.62
CA PRO A 167 14.67 5.26 -12.81
C PRO A 167 14.44 6.06 -11.51
N PHE A 168 13.36 5.76 -10.80
CA PHE A 168 13.03 6.43 -9.54
C PHE A 168 14.01 6.10 -8.41
N LEU A 169 14.51 4.86 -8.36
CA LEU A 169 15.55 4.47 -7.40
C LEU A 169 16.87 5.20 -7.69
N MET A 170 17.25 5.37 -8.96
CA MET A 170 18.44 6.12 -9.35
C MET A 170 18.33 7.62 -9.01
N GLU A 171 17.14 8.21 -9.15
CA GLU A 171 16.88 9.57 -8.68
C GLU A 171 16.99 9.66 -7.15
N LEU A 172 16.35 8.73 -6.43
CA LEU A 172 16.44 8.66 -4.97
C LEU A 172 17.87 8.46 -4.48
N GLN A 173 18.72 7.76 -5.21
CA GLN A 173 20.13 7.59 -4.85
C GLN A 173 20.92 8.90 -4.90
N LYS A 174 20.51 9.85 -5.76
CA LYS A 174 21.10 11.19 -5.80
C LYS A 174 20.65 12.03 -4.60
N GLU A 175 19.38 11.88 -4.19
CA GLU A 175 18.81 12.59 -3.03
C GLU A 175 19.31 12.01 -1.70
N TYR A 176 19.48 10.69 -1.63
CA TYR A 176 19.93 9.94 -0.46
C TYR A 176 21.20 9.15 -0.82
N PRO A 177 22.36 9.84 -0.92
CA PRO A 177 23.61 9.19 -1.29
C PRO A 177 23.99 8.11 -0.29
N TYR A 178 24.74 7.11 -0.77
CA TYR A 178 25.23 6.03 0.07
C TYR A 178 26.26 6.55 1.08
N THR A 179 25.81 6.84 2.29
CA THR A 179 26.65 7.04 3.47
C THR A 179 26.62 5.77 4.31
N MET A 180 27.76 5.39 4.90
CA MET A 180 27.75 4.28 5.86
C MET A 180 26.81 4.62 7.02
N PRO A 181 26.03 3.65 7.55
CA PRO A 181 25.11 3.93 8.65
C PRO A 181 25.90 4.43 9.87
N VAL A 182 25.63 5.68 10.28
CA VAL A 182 26.27 6.30 11.45
C VAL A 182 25.65 5.72 12.72
N THR A 183 26.49 5.44 13.71
CA THR A 183 26.21 4.59 14.87
C THR A 183 25.16 5.15 15.84
N VAL A 184 24.80 6.44 15.76
CA VAL A 184 23.77 7.04 16.64
C VAL A 184 23.00 8.13 15.89
N PRO A 185 21.69 7.98 15.62
CA PRO A 185 20.91 9.02 14.95
C PRO A 185 19.83 9.64 15.86
N SER A 186 19.77 10.99 15.86
CA SER A 186 18.61 11.78 16.27
C SER A 186 17.45 11.57 15.28
N SER A 187 16.20 11.86 15.68
CA SER A 187 15.03 11.17 15.13
C SER A 187 14.69 11.42 13.66
N GLU A 188 14.91 12.63 13.11
CA GLU A 188 14.75 12.89 11.67
C GLU A 188 15.96 12.36 10.85
N TYR A 189 17.11 12.25 11.51
CA TYR A 189 18.39 11.74 11.00
C TYR A 189 18.39 10.22 10.74
N ARG A 190 17.32 9.49 11.08
CA ARG A 190 17.30 8.01 11.01
C ARG A 190 17.01 7.44 9.62
N PHE A 191 16.09 8.05 8.88
CA PHE A 191 15.76 7.55 7.55
C PHE A 191 16.90 7.80 6.57
N GLU A 192 17.41 9.03 6.54
CA GLU A 192 18.40 9.48 5.55
C GLU A 192 19.72 8.68 5.66
N MET A 193 20.12 8.32 6.88
CA MET A 193 21.32 7.53 7.15
C MET A 193 21.24 6.06 6.72
N GLY A 194 20.03 5.53 6.53
CA GLY A 194 19.81 4.13 6.12
C GLY A 194 19.23 3.98 4.71
N ALA A 195 18.52 4.99 4.21
CA ALA A 195 17.82 4.96 2.93
C ALA A 195 18.78 4.72 1.77
N GLY A 196 19.93 5.41 1.74
CA GLY A 196 20.92 5.25 0.67
C GLY A 196 21.44 3.82 0.52
N HIS A 197 21.62 3.09 1.63
CA HIS A 197 21.99 1.68 1.60
C HIS A 197 20.88 0.79 1.04
N ILE A 198 19.63 1.02 1.45
CA ILE A 198 18.47 0.23 0.97
C ILE A 198 18.25 0.49 -0.52
N ILE A 199 18.31 1.76 -0.96
CA ILE A 199 18.19 2.16 -2.37
C ILE A 199 19.27 1.48 -3.20
N LYS A 200 20.53 1.58 -2.78
CA LYS A 200 21.65 0.93 -3.49
C LYS A 200 21.43 -0.57 -3.62
N ARG A 201 21.03 -1.24 -2.54
CA ARG A 201 20.74 -2.68 -2.56
C ARG A 201 19.66 -3.03 -3.59
N CYS A 202 18.55 -2.30 -3.61
CA CYS A 202 17.50 -2.52 -4.61
C CYS A 202 18.00 -2.31 -6.05
N ILE A 203 18.83 -1.28 -6.30
CA ILE A 203 19.42 -1.03 -7.63
C ILE A 203 20.33 -2.19 -8.04
N ASP A 204 21.20 -2.65 -7.14
CA ASP A 204 22.13 -3.75 -7.41
C ASP A 204 21.36 -5.07 -7.65
N GLU A 205 20.31 -5.33 -6.88
CA GLU A 205 19.40 -6.48 -7.06
C GLU A 205 18.67 -6.45 -8.41
N ILE A 206 18.24 -5.29 -8.90
CA ILE A 206 17.61 -5.18 -10.23
C ILE A 206 18.65 -5.44 -11.32
N LYS A 207 19.82 -4.78 -11.24
CA LYS A 207 20.88 -4.87 -12.26
C LYS A 207 21.55 -6.24 -12.36
N SER A 208 21.52 -7.03 -11.28
CA SER A 208 22.07 -8.38 -11.25
C SER A 208 21.12 -9.45 -11.79
N ARG A 209 19.85 -9.12 -12.07
CA ARG A 209 18.93 -10.06 -12.70
C ARG A 209 19.34 -10.26 -14.16
N PRO A 210 19.43 -11.52 -14.64
CA PRO A 210 19.65 -11.77 -16.06
C PRO A 210 18.49 -11.15 -16.85
N THR A 211 18.80 -10.32 -17.84
CA THR A 211 17.81 -9.87 -18.83
C THR A 211 17.26 -11.09 -19.54
N MET A 212 15.99 -11.42 -19.26
CA MET A 212 15.23 -12.44 -19.98
C MET A 212 14.74 -11.90 -21.32
#